data_AF-A0A834HK43-F1
#
_entry.id   AF-A0A834HK43-F1
#
_cell.length_a   1.000
_cell.length_b   1.000
_cell.length_c   1.000
_cell.angle_alpha   90.00
_cell.angle_beta   90.00
_cell.angle_gamma   90.00
#
_symmetry.space_group_name_H-M   'P 1'
#
loop_
_entity.id
_entity.type
_entity.pdbx_description
1 polymer ?
#
loop_
_entity_poly.entity_id
_entity_poly.type
_entity_poly.pdbx_seq_one_letter_code
_entity_poly.pdbx_strand_id
1 'polypeptide(L)'
;MWYFLAKVRSKELPPLSLEEAVDLFSRGIFGFGPFWDHVQGYWKASQECPERIFFITYEEMKRDTFVKVKRLAEFLGQPFSMEEERERVVEEIIELCSFGKLRNLEVEISGSKEPQLWNDDIFKFFQKASALAFDG
;
A
#
# COMPACT_ATOMS: atom_id res chain seq x y z
N MET A 1 3.42 -10.93 -1.55
CA MET A 1 3.29 -11.74 -0.33
C MET A 1 4.33 -12.86 -0.24
N TRP A 2 4.38 -13.82 -1.17
CA TRP A 2 5.37 -14.92 -1.17
C TRP A 2 6.83 -14.44 -1.00
N TYR A 3 7.24 -13.43 -1.78
CA TYR A 3 8.60 -12.87 -1.70
C TYR A 3 8.99 -12.40 -0.28
N PHE A 4 8.02 -11.84 0.45
CA PHE A 4 8.21 -11.34 1.80
C PHE A 4 8.25 -12.49 2.80
N LEU A 5 7.29 -13.43 2.67
CA LEU A 5 7.25 -14.65 3.49
C LEU A 5 8.55 -15.46 3.34
N ALA A 6 9.09 -15.58 2.13
CA ALA A 6 10.36 -16.25 1.88
C ALA A 6 11.54 -15.56 2.58
N LYS A 7 11.53 -14.22 2.69
CA LYS A 7 12.59 -13.44 3.38
C LYS A 7 12.52 -13.50 4.90
N VAL A 8 11.32 -13.54 5.49
CA VAL A 8 11.14 -13.58 6.97
C VAL A 8 11.08 -14.99 7.54
N ARG A 9 10.92 -16.00 6.68
CA ARG A 9 10.87 -17.41 7.10
C ARG A 9 12.19 -17.80 7.76
N SER A 10 12.07 -18.55 8.86
CA SER A 10 13.25 -19.13 9.54
C SER A 10 14.08 -19.94 8.55
N LYS A 11 15.41 -19.78 8.61
CA LYS A 11 16.37 -20.56 7.81
C LYS A 11 16.34 -22.05 8.13
N GLU A 12 15.72 -22.43 9.25
CA GLU A 12 15.53 -23.82 9.67
C GLU A 12 14.37 -24.51 8.94
N LEU A 13 13.45 -23.75 8.33
CA LEU A 13 12.33 -24.28 7.58
C LEU A 13 12.69 -24.44 6.10
N PRO A 14 12.16 -25.46 5.39
CA PRO A 14 12.39 -25.61 3.96
C PRO A 14 11.88 -24.38 3.20
N PRO A 15 12.50 -24.00 2.06
CA PRO A 15 12.04 -22.88 1.23
C PRO A 15 10.55 -23.00 0.91
N LEU A 16 9.82 -21.90 1.04
CA LEU A 16 8.41 -21.85 0.67
C LEU A 16 8.32 -21.65 -0.86
N SER A 17 7.68 -22.58 -1.57
CA SER A 17 7.39 -22.40 -3.00
C SER A 17 6.29 -21.35 -3.23
N LEU A 18 6.16 -20.87 -4.46
CA LEU A 18 5.10 -19.92 -4.80
C LEU A 18 3.73 -20.59 -4.70
N GLU A 19 3.63 -21.83 -5.16
CA GLU A 19 2.42 -22.64 -5.16
C GLU A 19 1.91 -22.87 -3.73
N GLU A 20 2.80 -23.25 -2.82
CA GLU A 20 2.45 -23.40 -1.39
C GLU A 20 2.03 -22.07 -0.77
N ALA A 21 2.70 -20.96 -1.11
CA ALA A 21 2.31 -19.66 -0.59
C ALA A 21 0.94 -19.20 -1.11
N VAL A 22 0.59 -19.52 -2.36
CA VAL A 22 -0.74 -19.25 -2.92
C VAL A 22 -1.79 -20.14 -2.25
N ASP A 23 -1.52 -21.42 -2.01
CA ASP A 23 -2.43 -22.31 -1.26
C ASP A 23 -2.70 -21.75 0.15
N LEU A 24 -1.63 -21.44 0.90
CA LEU A 24 -1.73 -20.87 2.23
C LEU A 24 -2.50 -19.55 2.23
N PHE A 25 -2.21 -18.66 1.26
CA PHE A 25 -2.92 -17.40 1.10
C PHE A 25 -4.42 -17.60 0.83
N SER A 26 -4.76 -18.52 -0.09
CA SER A 26 -6.14 -18.81 -0.48
C SER A 26 -6.97 -19.37 0.68
N ARG A 27 -6.31 -20.09 1.60
CA ARG A 27 -6.89 -20.63 2.83
C ARG A 27 -6.87 -19.63 3.99
N GLY A 28 -6.36 -18.42 3.78
CA GLY A 28 -6.23 -17.39 4.82
C GLY A 28 -5.13 -17.65 5.85
N ILE A 29 -4.26 -18.64 5.62
CA ILE A 29 -3.20 -19.06 6.55
C ILE A 29 -1.94 -18.23 6.29
N PHE A 30 -1.99 -16.96 6.64
CA PHE A 30 -0.84 -16.05 6.60
C PHE A 30 -1.01 -14.93 7.64
N GLY A 31 0.08 -14.21 7.96
CA GLY A 31 0.01 -13.11 8.93
C GLY A 31 -1.00 -12.05 8.48
N PHE A 32 -1.94 -11.69 9.36
CA PHE A 32 -3.06 -10.78 9.10
C PHE A 32 -4.16 -11.32 8.15
N GLY A 33 -4.16 -12.62 7.85
CA GLY A 33 -5.24 -13.27 7.11
C GLY A 33 -6.47 -13.60 7.97
N PRO A 34 -7.63 -13.92 7.34
CA PRO A 34 -7.84 -14.05 5.88
C PRO A 34 -7.93 -12.70 5.13
N PHE A 35 -7.35 -12.64 3.93
CA PHE A 35 -7.33 -11.40 3.13
C PHE A 35 -8.73 -10.90 2.78
N TRP A 36 -9.61 -11.80 2.36
CA TRP A 36 -10.95 -11.45 1.89
C TRP A 36 -11.80 -10.87 3.03
N ASP A 37 -11.76 -11.50 4.20
CA ASP A 37 -12.46 -11.02 5.40
C ASP A 37 -11.95 -9.63 5.80
N HIS A 38 -10.63 -9.40 5.72
CA HIS A 38 -10.03 -8.10 5.99
C HIS A 38 -10.57 -7.02 5.03
N VAL A 39 -10.50 -7.26 3.72
CA VAL A 39 -10.96 -6.28 2.71
C VAL A 39 -12.47 -6.05 2.83
N GLN A 40 -13.27 -7.12 2.93
CA GLN A 40 -14.72 -7.04 3.03
C GLN A 40 -15.17 -6.34 4.32
N GLY A 41 -14.49 -6.62 5.44
CA GLY A 41 -14.76 -5.99 6.73
C GLY A 41 -14.56 -4.46 6.66
N TYR A 42 -13.40 -4.01 6.18
CA TYR A 42 -13.14 -2.56 6.02
C TYR A 42 -14.03 -1.91 4.97
N TRP A 43 -14.35 -2.62 3.88
CA TRP A 43 -15.29 -2.11 2.89
C TRP A 43 -16.66 -1.87 3.50
N LYS A 44 -17.23 -2.85 4.19
CA LYS A 44 -18.52 -2.72 4.87
C LYS A 44 -18.49 -1.60 5.93
N ALA A 45 -17.44 -1.54 6.75
CA ALA A 45 -17.28 -0.49 7.74
C ALA A 45 -17.20 0.91 7.10
N SER A 46 -16.57 1.03 5.92
CA SER A 46 -16.53 2.31 5.19
C SER A 46 -17.89 2.76 4.66
N GLN A 47 -18.79 1.83 4.38
CA GLN A 47 -20.16 2.16 3.99
C GLN A 47 -21.00 2.60 5.20
N GLU A 48 -20.74 2.01 6.37
CA GLU A 48 -21.46 2.32 7.62
C GLU A 48 -20.97 3.63 8.27
N CYS A 49 -19.67 3.92 8.21
CA CYS A 49 -19.03 5.10 8.79
C CYS A 49 -18.15 5.86 7.76
N PRO A 50 -18.74 6.39 6.67
CA PRO A 50 -17.97 7.03 5.59
C PRO A 50 -17.21 8.29 6.03
N GLU A 51 -17.59 8.90 7.14
CA GLU A 51 -16.91 10.06 7.74
C GLU A 51 -15.70 9.68 8.60
N ARG A 52 -15.54 8.40 8.93
CA ARG A 52 -14.43 7.88 9.76
C ARG A 52 -13.48 6.97 9.00
N ILE A 53 -13.95 6.34 7.91
CA ILE A 53 -13.17 5.36 7.17
C ILE A 53 -13.10 5.76 5.70
N PHE A 54 -11.92 6.20 5.28
CA PHE A 54 -11.62 6.44 3.87
C PHE A 54 -11.16 5.15 3.20
N PHE A 55 -12.06 4.54 2.43
CA PHE A 55 -11.73 3.35 1.65
C PHE A 55 -11.27 3.71 0.24
N ILE A 56 -10.12 3.17 -0.15
CA ILE A 56 -9.51 3.36 -1.46
C ILE A 56 -8.80 2.08 -1.88
N THR A 57 -8.90 1.72 -3.16
CA THR A 57 -8.14 0.61 -3.74
C THR A 57 -6.84 1.10 -4.40
N TYR A 58 -5.87 0.20 -4.56
CA TYR A 58 -4.60 0.53 -5.21
C TYR A 58 -4.80 0.94 -6.67
N GLU A 59 -5.71 0.26 -7.36
CA GLU A 59 -6.05 0.46 -8.77
C GLU A 59 -6.69 1.84 -8.98
N GLU A 60 -7.59 2.24 -8.08
CA GLU A 60 -8.18 3.57 -8.09
C GLU A 60 -7.15 4.68 -7.84
N MET A 61 -6.25 4.47 -6.87
CA MET A 61 -5.16 5.41 -6.58
C MET A 61 -4.25 5.57 -7.80
N LYS A 62 -3.92 4.47 -8.47
CA LYS A 62 -3.07 4.48 -9.66
C LYS A 62 -3.73 5.10 -10.88
N ARG A 63 -5.04 4.90 -11.05
CA ARG A 63 -5.80 5.41 -12.21
C ARG A 63 -5.84 6.94 -12.22
N ASP A 64 -6.05 7.56 -11.06
CA ASP A 64 -6.09 9.01 -10.92
C ASP A 64 -5.60 9.44 -9.53
N THR A 65 -4.27 9.46 -9.37
CA THR A 65 -3.63 9.84 -8.10
C THR A 65 -4.03 11.25 -7.68
N PHE A 66 -4.12 12.17 -8.64
CA PHE A 66 -4.44 13.58 -8.36
C PHE A 66 -5.80 13.73 -7.70
N VAL A 67 -6.85 13.14 -8.30
CA VAL A 67 -8.19 13.18 -7.73
C VAL A 67 -8.24 12.47 -6.37
N LYS A 68 -7.54 11.35 -6.21
CA LYS A 68 -7.56 10.59 -4.96
C LYS A 68 -6.84 11.30 -3.81
N VAL A 69 -5.75 12.01 -4.08
CA VAL A 69 -5.05 12.85 -3.08
C VAL A 69 -5.93 14.01 -2.64
N LYS A 70 -6.59 14.70 -3.56
CA LYS A 70 -7.55 15.77 -3.21
C LYS A 70 -8.69 15.25 -2.34
N ARG A 71 -9.29 14.13 -2.73
CA ARG A 71 -10.37 13.48 -1.96
C ARG A 71 -9.91 13.03 -0.57
N LEU A 72 -8.66 12.58 -0.42
CA LEU A 72 -8.09 12.24 0.88
C LEU A 72 -7.93 13.49 1.76
N ALA A 73 -7.46 14.60 1.18
CA ALA A 73 -7.31 15.87 1.89
C ALA A 73 -8.67 16.41 2.37
N GLU A 74 -9.71 16.32 1.52
CA GLU A 74 -11.11 16.60 1.90
C GLU A 74 -11.58 15.73 3.06
N PHE A 75 -11.32 14.41 3.01
CA PHE A 75 -11.70 13.47 4.07
C PHE A 75 -10.99 13.79 5.40
N LEU A 76 -9.74 14.23 5.37
CA LEU A 76 -8.99 14.67 6.55
C LEU A 76 -9.43 16.04 7.07
N GLY A 77 -10.42 16.68 6.42
CA GLY A 77 -10.90 18.02 6.79
C GLY A 77 -9.92 19.13 6.42
N GLN A 78 -9.00 18.89 5.49
CA GLN A 78 -7.98 19.83 5.01
C GLN A 78 -8.00 19.90 3.48
N PRO A 79 -9.11 20.31 2.84
CA PRO A 79 -9.17 20.42 1.38
C PRO A 79 -8.16 21.47 0.88
N PHE A 80 -7.54 21.19 -0.27
CA PHE A 80 -6.65 22.16 -0.92
C PHE A 80 -7.41 23.42 -1.32
N SER A 81 -6.78 24.56 -1.11
CA SER A 81 -7.26 25.86 -1.56
C SER A 81 -7.00 26.09 -3.05
N MET A 82 -7.71 27.04 -3.64
CA MET A 82 -7.50 27.44 -5.04
C MET A 82 -6.09 27.98 -5.31
N GLU A 83 -5.43 28.51 -4.28
CA GLU A 83 -4.05 28.98 -4.35
C GLU A 83 -3.07 27.80 -4.39
N GLU A 84 -3.20 26.85 -3.46
CA GLU A 84 -2.38 25.63 -3.44
C GLU A 84 -2.52 24.82 -4.73
N GLU A 85 -3.72 24.74 -5.30
CA GLU A 85 -3.93 24.09 -6.60
C GLU A 85 -3.25 24.84 -7.75
N ARG A 86 -3.28 26.19 -7.73
CA ARG A 86 -2.58 27.01 -8.72
C ARG A 86 -1.06 26.87 -8.60
N GLU A 87 -0.57 26.75 -7.38
CA GLU A 87 0.83 26.55 -7.04
C GLU A 87 1.29 25.11 -7.23
N ARG A 88 0.39 24.20 -7.65
CA ARG A 88 0.69 22.80 -7.97
C ARG A 88 1.14 21.97 -6.75
N VAL A 89 0.69 22.36 -5.55
CA VAL A 89 1.02 21.68 -4.29
C VAL A 89 0.60 20.21 -4.31
N VAL A 90 -0.53 19.90 -4.95
CA VAL A 90 -1.01 18.52 -5.10
C VAL A 90 -0.02 17.67 -5.90
N GLU A 91 0.48 18.20 -7.02
CA GLU A 91 1.49 17.52 -7.83
C GLU A 91 2.82 17.37 -7.10
N GLU A 92 3.22 18.36 -6.29
CA GLU A 92 4.43 18.27 -5.47
C GLU A 92 4.32 17.15 -4.43
N ILE A 93 3.18 17.02 -3.74
CA ILE A 93 2.93 15.91 -2.81
C ILE A 93 3.03 14.57 -3.53
N ILE A 94 2.40 14.45 -4.71
CA ILE A 94 2.45 13.23 -5.52
C ILE A 94 3.89 12.87 -5.90
N GLU A 95 4.68 13.85 -6.31
CA GLU A 95 6.09 13.66 -6.65
C GLU A 95 6.90 13.22 -5.42
N LEU A 96 6.72 13.88 -4.27
CA LEU A 96 7.40 13.53 -3.01
C LEU A 96 7.06 12.12 -2.54
N CYS A 97 5.82 11.69 -2.70
CA CYS A 97 5.34 10.35 -2.36
C CYS A 97 5.55 9.31 -3.47
N SER A 98 6.23 9.66 -4.57
CA SER A 98 6.49 8.73 -5.66
C SER A 98 7.50 7.65 -5.24
N PHE A 99 7.41 6.46 -5.86
CA PHE A 99 8.35 5.37 -5.61
C PHE A 99 9.82 5.78 -5.83
N GLY A 100 10.08 6.67 -6.80
CA GLY A 100 11.43 7.15 -7.09
C GLY A 100 12.02 7.99 -5.97
N LYS A 101 11.21 8.87 -5.35
CA LYS A 101 11.64 9.69 -4.20
C LYS A 101 11.72 8.86 -2.93
N LEU A 102 10.71 8.01 -2.67
CA LEU A 102 10.65 7.21 -1.45
C LEU A 102 11.75 6.14 -1.36
N ARG A 103 12.22 5.60 -2.49
CA ARG A 103 13.29 4.57 -2.49
C ARG A 103 14.59 5.03 -1.84
N ASN A 104 14.91 6.33 -1.95
CA ASN A 104 16.17 6.88 -1.46
C ASN A 104 16.05 7.45 -0.03
N LEU A 105 14.87 7.33 0.60
CA LEU A 105 14.66 7.78 1.98
C LEU A 105 15.00 6.62 2.92
N GLU A 106 16.10 6.75 3.66
CA GLU A 106 16.36 5.92 4.83
C GLU A 106 15.45 6.41 5.97
N VAL A 107 14.42 5.62 6.30
CA VAL A 107 13.50 5.92 7.40
C VAL A 107 13.89 5.07 8.61
N GLU A 108 14.53 5.70 9.60
CA GLU A 108 14.74 5.08 10.91
C GLU A 108 13.46 5.23 11.75
N ILE A 109 12.67 4.17 11.87
CA ILE A 109 11.52 4.14 12.78
C ILE A 109 12.03 3.76 14.18
N SER A 110 12.29 4.77 15.02
CA SER A 110 12.79 4.59 16.38
C SER A 110 11.87 3.66 17.18
N GLY A 111 12.43 2.56 17.70
CA GLY A 111 11.69 1.59 18.53
C GLY A 111 10.98 0.47 17.77
N SER A 112 11.06 0.42 16.43
CA SER A 112 10.55 -0.71 15.66
C SER A 112 11.44 -1.96 15.87
N LYS A 113 10.82 -3.08 16.26
CA LYS A 113 11.46 -4.42 16.29
C LYS A 113 11.20 -5.22 15.01
N GLU A 114 10.45 -4.63 14.08
CA GLU A 114 10.14 -5.25 12.81
C GLU A 114 11.45 -5.37 12.01
N PRO A 115 11.69 -6.50 11.32
CA PRO A 115 12.76 -6.55 10.36
C PRO A 115 12.62 -5.35 9.43
N GLN A 116 13.70 -4.66 9.09
CA GLN A 116 13.65 -3.63 8.06
C GLN A 116 13.32 -4.31 6.72
N LEU A 117 12.03 -4.50 6.51
CA LEU A 117 11.48 -5.11 5.33
C LEU A 117 11.78 -4.17 4.17
N TRP A 118 11.50 -2.87 4.36
CA TRP A 118 11.72 -1.77 3.44
C TRP A 118 13.19 -1.68 3.01
N ASN A 119 13.51 -2.42 1.96
CA ASN A 119 14.80 -2.42 1.30
C ASN A 119 14.60 -2.23 -0.21
N ASP A 120 15.71 -2.05 -0.90
CA ASP A 120 15.77 -1.81 -2.34
C ASP A 120 14.97 -2.83 -3.18
N ASP A 121 14.86 -4.09 -2.73
CA ASP A 121 14.10 -5.12 -3.43
C ASP A 121 12.59 -4.94 -3.29
N ILE A 122 12.11 -4.47 -2.14
CA ILE A 122 10.69 -4.16 -1.94
C ILE A 122 10.27 -2.99 -2.80
N PHE A 123 11.08 -1.93 -2.88
CA PHE A 123 10.81 -0.81 -3.76
C PHE A 123 10.77 -1.24 -5.22
N LYS A 124 11.72 -2.08 -5.67
CA LYS A 124 11.70 -2.66 -7.02
C LYS A 124 10.46 -3.53 -7.26
N PHE A 125 10.00 -4.28 -6.26
CA PHE A 125 8.77 -5.07 -6.37
C PHE A 125 7.55 -4.17 -6.60
N PHE A 126 7.36 -3.14 -5.77
CA PHE A 126 6.23 -2.22 -5.92
C PHE A 126 6.31 -1.38 -7.20
N GLN A 127 7.51 -0.96 -7.62
CA GLN A 127 7.71 -0.27 -8.89
C GLN A 127 7.36 -1.16 -10.09
N LYS A 128 7.67 -2.47 -10.04
CA LYS A 128 7.24 -3.40 -11.08
C LYS A 128 5.72 -3.61 -11.05
N ALA A 129 5.12 -3.76 -9.87
CA ALA A 129 3.68 -3.88 -9.72
C ALA A 129 2.94 -2.63 -10.23
N SER A 130 3.51 -1.44 -10.00
CA SER A 130 2.96 -0.18 -10.51
C SER A 130 3.12 -0.02 -12.03
N ALA A 131 3.90 -0.85 -12.72
CA ALA A 131 3.95 -0.87 -14.17
C ALA A 131 2.90 -1.80 -14.80
N LEU A 132 2.26 -2.68 -14.01
CA LEU A 132 1.26 -3.62 -14.52
C LEU A 132 -0.05 -2.89 -14.83
N ALA A 133 -0.53 -2.96 -16.08
CA ALA A 133 -1.90 -2.56 -16.38
C ALA A 133 -2.85 -3.60 -15.76
N PHE A 134 -3.84 -3.14 -15.01
CA PHE A 134 -4.94 -3.98 -14.57
C PHE A 134 -6.09 -3.72 -15.53
N ASP A 135 -6.45 -4.74 -16.32
CA ASP A 135 -7.68 -4.69 -17.11
C ASP A 135 -8.85 -4.68 -16.12
N GLY A 136 -9.66 -3.63 -16.17
CA GLY A 136 -10.81 -3.40 -15.30
C GLY A 136 -12.07 -4.07 -15.80
#